data_AF-A0A847NBR2-F1
#
_entry.id   AF-A0A847NBR2-F1
#
_cell.length_a   1.000
_cell.length_b   1.000
_cell.length_c   1.000
_cell.angle_alpha   90.00
_cell.angle_beta   90.00
_cell.angle_gamma   90.00
#
_symmetry.space_group_name_H-M   'P 1'
#
loop_
_entity.id
_entity.type
_entity.pdbx_description
1 polymer ?
#
loop_
_entity_poly.entity_id
_entity_poly.type
_entity_poly.pdbx_seq_one_letter_code
_entity_poly.pdbx_strand_id
1 'polypeptide(L)'
;MEKKDRNFYQARRMEVFKELVRVLWNGGNSKEINELIYRLLKSGRYNKSEKGILKKQIRISLGLDPRNMNTEMSADIDAAFNLDRIEKPLVYVLDEICNTCEGEEEKKPCVRSCSHGAVDYSKEKGIVIDDDKCLSCGSCIPACPLDAIVDIIEFVPIIRYLKEKKRQVYAIIAPAFIGQFGEGVRTGQVRSALKSIGFKNMIEVAVLADLLTLR
;
A
#
# COMPACT_ATOMS: atom_id res chain seq x y z
N MET A 1 -12.56 3.19 26.12
CA MET A 1 -12.20 3.60 24.74
C MET A 1 -11.46 2.42 24.13
N GLU A 2 -11.93 1.87 22.99
CA GLU A 2 -11.23 0.75 22.34
C GLU A 2 -9.77 1.12 22.06
N LYS A 3 -8.85 0.19 22.33
CA LYS A 3 -7.42 0.40 22.10
C LYS A 3 -7.18 0.42 20.59
N LYS A 4 -6.63 1.52 20.08
CA LYS A 4 -6.21 1.64 18.68
C LYS A 4 -4.94 0.80 18.47
N ASP A 5 -5.12 -0.44 18.02
CA ASP A 5 -4.04 -1.39 17.78
C ASP A 5 -3.73 -1.54 16.28
N ARG A 6 -2.82 -2.46 15.93
CA ARG A 6 -2.49 -2.79 14.54
C ARG A 6 -3.71 -3.07 13.67
N ASN A 7 -4.62 -3.90 14.16
CA ASN A 7 -5.79 -4.36 13.40
C ASN A 7 -6.73 -3.19 13.10
N PHE A 8 -6.89 -2.28 14.07
CA PHE A 8 -7.66 -1.05 13.90
C PHE A 8 -7.12 -0.19 12.74
N TYR A 9 -5.82 0.08 12.72
CA TYR A 9 -5.21 0.92 11.67
C TYR A 9 -5.16 0.21 10.31
N GLN A 10 -4.86 -1.09 10.30
CA GLN A 10 -4.83 -1.90 9.09
C GLN A 10 -6.21 -1.99 8.42
N ALA A 11 -7.26 -2.24 9.20
CA ALA A 11 -8.62 -2.31 8.68
C ALA A 11 -9.04 -0.98 8.00
N ARG A 12 -8.69 0.15 8.62
CA ARG A 12 -8.95 1.48 8.06
C ARG A 12 -8.19 1.72 6.75
N ARG A 13 -6.90 1.39 6.70
CA ARG A 13 -6.09 1.50 5.47
C ARG A 13 -6.68 0.64 4.34
N MET A 14 -7.09 -0.60 4.64
CA MET A 14 -7.68 -1.50 3.65
C MET A 14 -9.07 -1.04 3.19
N GLU A 15 -9.84 -0.37 4.04
CA GLU A 15 -11.11 0.28 3.65
C GLU A 15 -10.87 1.41 2.64
N VAL A 16 -9.89 2.28 2.89
CA VAL A 16 -9.47 3.34 1.95
C VAL A 16 -9.08 2.73 0.61
N PHE A 17 -8.20 1.72 0.63
CA PHE A 17 -7.77 1.03 -0.57
C PHE A 17 -8.94 0.44 -1.37
N LYS A 18 -9.86 -0.28 -0.69
CA LYS A 18 -11.05 -0.88 -1.33
C LYS A 18 -11.93 0.17 -2.00
N GLU A 19 -12.21 1.28 -1.32
CA GLU A 19 -13.06 2.33 -1.90
C GLU A 19 -12.36 3.07 -3.05
N LEU A 20 -11.04 3.27 -2.99
CA LEU A 20 -10.27 3.81 -4.10
C LEU A 20 -10.30 2.89 -5.32
N VAL A 21 -10.09 1.59 -5.14
CA VAL A 21 -10.23 0.60 -6.22
C VAL A 21 -11.62 0.70 -6.85
N ARG A 22 -12.68 0.78 -6.04
CA ARG A 22 -14.06 0.93 -6.53
C ARG A 22 -14.26 2.21 -7.34
N VAL A 23 -13.77 3.36 -6.86
CA VAL A 23 -13.90 4.65 -7.56
C VAL A 23 -13.16 4.60 -8.90
N LEU A 24 -11.89 4.21 -8.89
CA LEU A 24 -11.06 4.17 -10.10
C LEU A 24 -11.55 3.12 -11.12
N TRP A 25 -11.99 1.95 -10.66
CA TRP A 25 -12.53 0.92 -11.54
C TRP A 25 -13.77 1.40 -12.30
N ASN A 26 -14.59 2.25 -11.69
CA ASN A 26 -15.78 2.83 -12.31
C ASN A 26 -15.51 4.11 -13.10
N GLY A 27 -14.24 4.49 -13.31
CA GLY A 27 -13.88 5.66 -14.10
C GLY A 27 -14.04 6.99 -13.35
N GLY A 28 -13.99 6.96 -12.02
CA GLY A 28 -14.03 8.18 -11.21
C GLY A 28 -12.86 9.13 -11.50
N ASN A 29 -13.11 10.41 -11.28
CA ASN A 29 -12.18 11.53 -11.44
C ASN A 29 -11.91 12.22 -10.09
N SER A 30 -11.26 13.38 -10.14
CA SER A 30 -10.85 14.21 -9.00
C SER A 30 -12.00 14.58 -8.07
N LYS A 31 -13.22 14.72 -8.60
CA LYS A 31 -14.41 15.04 -7.80
C LYS A 31 -14.82 13.85 -6.94
N GLU A 32 -14.88 12.64 -7.49
CA GLU A 32 -15.31 11.45 -6.77
C GLU A 32 -14.34 11.05 -5.65
N ILE A 33 -13.02 11.31 -5.79
CA ILE A 33 -12.09 11.11 -4.67
C ILE A 33 -12.30 12.16 -3.58
N ASN A 34 -12.53 13.42 -3.93
CA ASN A 34 -12.88 14.43 -2.93
C ASN A 34 -14.14 14.03 -2.16
N GLU A 35 -15.17 13.57 -2.86
CA GLU A 35 -16.39 13.02 -2.24
C GLU A 35 -16.12 11.79 -1.37
N LEU A 36 -15.21 10.90 -1.78
CA LEU A 36 -14.78 9.75 -0.99
C LEU A 36 -14.26 10.17 0.38
N ILE A 37 -13.44 11.22 0.45
CA ILE A 37 -12.91 11.73 1.73
C ILE A 37 -14.04 12.23 2.63
N TYR A 38 -14.98 13.01 2.08
CA TYR A 38 -16.12 13.47 2.85
C TYR A 38 -16.98 12.30 3.36
N ARG A 39 -17.17 11.27 2.53
CA ARG A 39 -17.92 10.07 2.92
C ARG A 39 -17.22 9.28 4.01
N LEU A 40 -15.91 9.09 3.92
CA LEU A 40 -15.11 8.40 4.94
C LEU A 40 -15.10 9.16 6.28
N LEU A 41 -15.02 10.50 6.25
CA LEU A 41 -15.16 11.32 7.45
C LEU A 41 -16.58 11.25 8.04
N LYS A 42 -17.62 11.26 7.20
CA LYS A 42 -19.02 11.19 7.64
C LYS A 42 -19.39 9.82 8.22
N SER A 43 -18.74 8.75 7.77
CA SER A 43 -18.99 7.38 8.25
C SER A 43 -18.61 7.16 9.72
N GLY A 44 -17.95 8.11 10.37
CA GLY A 44 -17.47 7.99 11.75
C GLY A 44 -16.19 7.14 11.88
N ARG A 45 -15.68 6.58 10.78
CA ARG A 45 -14.41 5.83 10.73
C ARG A 45 -13.18 6.72 10.92
N TYR A 46 -13.28 7.99 10.51
CA TYR A 46 -12.24 9.00 10.67
C TYR A 46 -12.81 10.25 11.33
N ASN A 47 -12.09 10.78 12.30
CA ASN A 47 -12.43 12.07 12.91
C ASN A 47 -11.96 13.22 12.01
N LYS A 48 -12.56 14.42 12.18
CA LYS A 48 -12.12 15.63 11.45
C LYS A 48 -10.64 15.95 11.66
N SER A 49 -10.10 15.67 12.84
CA SER A 49 -8.68 15.83 13.17
C SER A 49 -7.78 14.81 12.46
N GLU A 50 -8.30 13.66 12.03
CA GLU A 50 -7.55 12.61 11.33
C GLU A 50 -7.55 12.81 9.79
N LYS A 51 -7.99 13.97 9.30
CA LYS A 51 -8.00 14.30 7.86
C LYS A 51 -6.60 14.19 7.23
N GLY A 52 -5.54 14.52 7.97
CA GLY A 52 -4.15 14.37 7.51
C GLY A 52 -3.77 12.93 7.24
N ILE A 53 -4.07 12.03 8.20
CA ILE A 53 -3.85 10.57 8.06
C ILE A 53 -4.58 10.03 6.83
N LEU A 54 -5.85 10.41 6.66
CA LEU A 54 -6.67 9.95 5.54
C LEU A 54 -6.07 10.39 4.19
N LYS A 55 -5.61 11.64 4.07
CA LYS A 55 -4.95 12.13 2.85
C LYS A 55 -3.69 11.32 2.52
N LYS A 56 -2.82 11.09 3.53
CA LYS A 56 -1.60 10.29 3.35
C LYS A 56 -1.93 8.86 2.91
N GLN A 57 -2.90 8.21 3.55
CA GLN A 57 -3.33 6.85 3.19
C GLN A 57 -3.89 6.76 1.76
N ILE A 58 -4.61 7.80 1.30
CA ILE A 58 -5.06 7.89 -0.10
C ILE A 58 -3.86 7.97 -1.04
N ARG A 59 -2.87 8.83 -0.77
CA ARG A 59 -1.66 8.96 -1.60
C ARG A 59 -0.86 7.67 -1.67
N ILE A 60 -0.63 7.03 -0.53
CA ILE A 60 0.03 5.71 -0.42
C ILE A 60 -0.71 4.68 -1.29
N SER A 61 -2.04 4.66 -1.23
CA SER A 61 -2.84 3.75 -2.04
C SER A 61 -2.74 4.06 -3.53
N LEU A 62 -2.67 5.34 -3.90
CA LEU A 62 -2.57 5.80 -5.29
C LEU A 62 -1.16 5.64 -5.91
N GLY A 63 -0.17 5.17 -5.16
CA GLY A 63 1.20 5.05 -5.68
C GLY A 63 2.05 6.33 -5.52
N LEU A 64 1.58 7.32 -4.77
CA LEU A 64 2.16 8.66 -4.69
C LEU A 64 2.96 8.88 -3.41
N ASP A 65 3.97 9.76 -3.48
CA ASP A 65 4.74 10.18 -2.31
C ASP A 65 3.84 10.91 -1.29
N PRO A 66 3.61 10.33 -0.09
CA PRO A 66 2.76 10.93 0.94
C PRO A 66 3.33 12.21 1.56
N ARG A 67 4.62 12.52 1.33
CA ARG A 67 5.28 13.75 1.80
C ARG A 67 4.83 14.98 1.02
N ASN A 68 4.36 14.81 -0.21
CA ASN A 68 3.91 15.92 -1.05
C ASN A 68 2.49 16.38 -0.62
N MET A 69 2.41 17.23 0.39
CA MET A 69 1.14 17.74 0.92
C MET A 69 0.65 19.05 0.28
N ASN A 70 1.48 19.69 -0.55
CA ASN A 70 1.19 20.98 -1.16
C ASN A 70 0.33 20.87 -2.43
N THR A 71 0.22 19.67 -3.01
CA THR A 71 -0.68 19.43 -4.14
C THR A 71 -2.12 19.29 -3.66
N GLU A 72 -3.04 19.90 -4.40
CA GLU A 72 -4.45 19.54 -4.27
C GLU A 72 -4.63 18.07 -4.63
N MET A 73 -5.51 17.39 -3.90
CA MET A 73 -5.77 15.96 -4.09
C MET A 73 -6.48 15.66 -5.41
N SER A 74 -7.02 16.70 -6.05
CA SER A 74 -7.49 16.65 -7.43
C SER A 74 -6.36 16.35 -8.42
N ALA A 75 -5.18 16.95 -8.22
CA ALA A 75 -3.99 16.72 -9.05
C ALA A 75 -3.35 15.35 -8.79
N ASP A 76 -3.52 14.80 -7.58
CA ASP A 76 -2.99 13.49 -7.20
C ASP A 76 -3.56 12.36 -8.08
N ILE A 77 -4.81 12.45 -8.53
CA ILE A 77 -5.39 11.44 -9.43
C ILE A 77 -4.75 11.48 -10.82
N ASP A 78 -4.65 12.67 -11.39
CA ASP A 78 -4.06 12.83 -12.71
C ASP A 78 -2.59 12.39 -12.67
N ALA A 79 -1.88 12.71 -11.59
CA ALA A 79 -0.55 12.16 -11.34
C ALA A 79 -0.57 10.63 -11.28
N ALA A 80 -1.47 10.03 -10.49
CA ALA A 80 -1.56 8.57 -10.34
C ALA A 80 -1.88 7.84 -11.66
N PHE A 81 -2.69 8.42 -12.54
CA PHE A 81 -2.97 7.85 -13.86
C PHE A 81 -1.79 7.96 -14.83
N ASN A 82 -0.93 8.96 -14.63
CA ASN A 82 0.26 9.21 -15.44
C ASN A 82 1.53 8.62 -14.83
N LEU A 83 1.45 7.93 -13.69
CA LEU A 83 2.58 7.19 -13.13
C LEU A 83 2.88 5.99 -14.03
N ASP A 84 4.05 6.02 -14.66
CA ASP A 84 4.60 4.85 -15.35
C ASP A 84 5.16 3.82 -14.34
N ARG A 85 5.67 4.31 -13.21
CA ARG A 85 6.21 3.52 -12.09
C ARG A 85 6.12 4.31 -10.78
N ILE A 86 6.10 3.61 -9.65
CA ILE A 86 6.28 4.25 -8.34
C ILE A 86 7.73 4.76 -8.18
N GLU A 87 7.87 5.94 -7.57
CA GLU A 87 9.16 6.50 -7.15
C GLU A 87 9.37 6.36 -5.62
N LYS A 88 10.62 6.52 -5.16
CA LYS A 88 10.90 6.49 -3.72
C LYS A 88 10.07 7.56 -2.98
N PRO A 89 9.60 7.27 -1.76
CA PRO A 89 10.00 6.15 -0.91
C PRO A 89 9.05 4.95 -1.08
N LEU A 90 9.55 3.71 -1.19
CA LEU A 90 8.67 2.53 -1.27
C LEU A 90 8.09 2.10 0.09
N VAL A 91 8.75 2.52 1.17
CA VAL A 91 8.33 2.28 2.56
C VAL A 91 8.27 3.63 3.28
N TYR A 92 7.16 3.91 3.96
CA TYR A 92 6.89 5.21 4.57
C TYR A 92 6.36 5.08 5.99
N VAL A 93 6.63 6.09 6.83
CA VAL A 93 6.15 6.19 8.22
C VAL A 93 5.01 7.20 8.30
N LEU A 94 3.84 6.75 8.75
CA LEU A 94 2.72 7.61 9.10
C LEU A 94 2.95 8.20 10.49
N ASP A 95 3.67 9.33 10.57
CA ASP A 95 4.08 10.00 11.82
C ASP A 95 2.92 10.20 12.81
N GLU A 96 1.74 10.59 12.31
CA GLU A 96 0.55 10.83 13.13
C GLU A 96 0.06 9.57 13.86
N ILE A 97 0.36 8.39 13.33
CA ILE A 97 0.08 7.10 13.97
C ILE A 97 1.30 6.66 14.79
N CYS A 98 2.50 6.73 14.20
CA CYS A 98 3.75 6.24 14.78
C CYS A 98 4.06 6.92 16.12
N ASN A 99 3.78 8.21 16.26
CA ASN A 99 4.04 8.97 17.48
C ASN A 99 3.12 8.59 18.66
N THR A 100 2.10 7.76 18.42
CA THR A 100 1.28 7.17 19.49
C THR A 100 1.81 5.82 19.98
N CYS A 101 2.91 5.32 19.38
CA CYS A 101 3.52 4.05 19.77
C CYS A 101 4.25 4.18 21.10
N GLU A 102 3.80 3.42 22.09
CA GLU A 102 4.47 3.27 23.38
C GLU A 102 5.79 2.48 23.27
N GLY A 103 6.60 2.52 24.33
CA GLY A 103 7.86 1.77 24.46
C GLY A 103 9.13 2.55 24.13
N GLU A 104 10.27 2.06 24.64
CA GLU A 104 11.60 2.65 24.47
C GLU A 104 11.99 2.78 22.99
N GLU A 105 12.45 3.97 22.61
CA GLU A 105 12.69 4.44 21.24
C GLU A 105 13.62 3.52 20.45
N GLU A 106 14.76 3.15 21.03
CA GLU A 106 15.78 2.28 20.41
C GLU A 106 15.40 0.79 20.42
N LYS A 107 14.43 0.39 21.25
CA LYS A 107 13.98 -1.01 21.38
C LYS A 107 12.73 -1.31 20.56
N LYS A 108 12.21 -0.32 19.82
CA LYS A 108 11.00 -0.53 19.01
C LYS A 108 11.24 -1.65 17.98
N PRO A 109 10.27 -2.56 17.79
CA PRO A 109 10.44 -3.71 16.89
C PRO A 109 10.78 -3.31 15.45
N CYS A 110 10.25 -2.18 14.97
CA CYS A 110 10.54 -1.66 13.64
C CYS A 110 12.02 -1.31 13.44
N VAL A 111 12.67 -0.69 14.44
CA VAL A 111 14.12 -0.37 14.42
C VAL A 111 14.92 -1.67 14.41
N ARG A 112 14.62 -2.59 15.35
CA ARG A 112 15.33 -3.88 15.48
C ARG A 112 15.20 -4.79 14.25
N SER A 113 14.07 -4.71 13.55
CA SER A 113 13.83 -5.50 12.34
C SER A 113 14.63 -5.04 11.12
N CYS A 114 15.20 -3.82 11.15
CA CYS A 114 15.96 -3.29 10.04
C CYS A 114 17.42 -3.74 10.11
N SER A 115 17.76 -4.82 9.39
CA SER A 115 19.14 -5.34 9.32
C SER A 115 20.14 -4.40 8.63
N HIS A 116 19.67 -3.33 8.00
CA HIS A 116 20.50 -2.39 7.23
C HIS A 116 20.68 -1.02 7.91
N GLY A 117 20.12 -0.83 9.11
CA GLY A 117 20.24 0.44 9.85
C GLY A 117 19.59 1.64 9.14
N ALA A 118 18.58 1.40 8.31
CA ALA A 118 17.83 2.43 7.59
C ALA A 118 16.62 2.97 8.38
N VAL A 119 16.11 2.22 9.36
CA VAL A 119 15.04 2.66 10.27
C VAL A 119 15.69 3.07 11.58
N ASP A 120 15.50 4.33 11.98
CA ASP A 120 16.10 4.89 13.19
C ASP A 120 15.13 5.79 13.94
N TYR A 121 15.50 6.21 15.14
CA TYR A 121 14.75 7.18 15.95
C TYR A 121 15.40 8.57 15.93
N SER A 122 14.59 9.58 15.68
CA SER A 122 14.92 10.99 15.81
C SER A 122 14.10 11.62 16.93
N LYS A 123 14.76 12.35 17.84
CA LYS A 123 14.09 13.10 18.92
C LYS A 123 13.05 14.10 18.42
N GLU A 124 13.24 14.63 17.21
CA GLU A 124 12.35 15.64 16.64
C GLU A 124 11.17 15.03 15.86
N LYS A 125 11.42 13.90 15.18
CA LYS A 125 10.47 13.35 14.19
C LYS A 125 9.90 11.99 14.58
N GLY A 126 10.38 11.36 15.65
CA GLY A 126 10.05 9.99 15.98
C GLY A 126 10.81 9.01 15.09
N ILE A 127 10.15 7.92 14.68
CA ILE A 127 10.78 6.94 13.77
C ILE A 127 10.94 7.54 12.38
N VAL A 128 12.15 7.45 11.83
CA VAL A 128 12.51 7.93 10.50
C VAL A 128 13.07 6.79 9.65
N ILE A 129 12.92 6.93 8.33
CA ILE A 129 13.55 6.04 7.35
C ILE A 129 14.53 6.87 6.52
N ASP A 130 15.78 6.42 6.49
CA ASP A 130 16.83 6.95 5.62
C ASP A 130 16.68 6.33 4.22
N ASP A 131 16.18 7.12 3.26
CA ASP A 131 15.91 6.68 1.88
C ASP A 131 17.17 6.24 1.11
N ASP A 132 18.35 6.71 1.52
CA ASP A 132 19.63 6.36 0.89
C ASP A 132 20.15 5.01 1.39
N LYS A 133 19.84 4.64 2.64
CA LYS A 133 20.16 3.32 3.20
C LYS A 133 19.06 2.27 2.98
N CYS A 134 17.82 2.71 2.79
CA CYS A 134 16.68 1.82 2.71
C CYS A 134 16.72 0.97 1.42
N LEU A 135 16.78 -0.35 1.60
CA LEU A 135 16.70 -1.33 0.52
C LEU A 135 15.26 -1.76 0.18
N SER A 136 14.25 -1.12 0.78
CA SER A 136 12.83 -1.41 0.53
C SER A 136 12.42 -2.87 0.77
N CYS A 137 13.09 -3.60 1.68
CA CYS A 137 12.81 -5.01 1.95
C CYS A 137 11.50 -5.25 2.73
N GLY A 138 10.93 -4.20 3.32
CA GLY A 138 9.64 -4.25 4.02
C GLY A 138 9.65 -4.94 5.39
N SER A 139 10.79 -5.40 5.92
CA SER A 139 10.85 -6.11 7.22
C SER A 139 10.29 -5.31 8.41
N CYS A 140 10.35 -3.98 8.35
CA CYS A 140 9.81 -3.08 9.36
C CYS A 140 8.28 -2.95 9.34
N ILE A 141 7.63 -3.26 8.22
CA ILE A 141 6.16 -3.19 8.06
C ILE A 141 5.48 -4.18 9.00
N PRO A 142 5.74 -5.51 8.92
CA PRO A 142 5.09 -6.46 9.81
C PRO A 142 5.57 -6.36 11.27
N ALA A 143 6.71 -5.73 11.53
CA ALA A 143 7.21 -5.48 12.88
C ALA A 143 6.45 -4.33 13.57
N CYS A 144 5.84 -3.41 12.82
CA CYS A 144 5.15 -2.27 13.39
C CYS A 144 3.88 -2.69 14.15
N PRO A 145 3.78 -2.41 15.47
CA PRO A 145 2.63 -2.82 16.28
C PRO A 145 1.37 -1.96 16.04
N LEU A 146 1.48 -0.86 15.29
CA LEU A 146 0.39 0.04 14.98
C LEU A 146 0.06 0.13 13.48
N ASP A 147 0.74 -0.64 12.62
CA ASP A 147 0.61 -0.53 11.15
C ASP A 147 0.91 0.90 10.62
N ALA A 148 1.80 1.62 11.31
CA ALA A 148 2.23 2.97 10.97
C ALA A 148 3.32 3.01 9.89
N ILE A 149 4.08 1.93 9.73
CA ILE A 149 5.05 1.78 8.64
C ILE A 149 4.38 0.99 7.53
N VAL A 150 4.34 1.56 6.33
CA VAL A 150 3.53 1.08 5.22
C VAL A 150 4.32 1.08 3.93
N ASP A 151 3.99 0.18 3.01
CA ASP A 151 4.45 0.18 1.63
C ASP A 151 3.52 1.00 0.72
N ILE A 152 4.08 1.61 -0.31
CA ILE A 152 3.31 2.28 -1.36
C ILE A 152 2.73 1.24 -2.32
N ILE A 153 1.46 1.40 -2.70
CA ILE A 153 0.72 0.42 -3.51
C ILE A 153 0.75 0.79 -5.00
N GLU A 154 1.12 -0.16 -5.86
CA GLU A 154 1.09 0.00 -7.32
C GLU A 154 -0.10 -0.75 -7.95
N PHE A 155 -1.24 -0.09 -8.12
CA PHE A 155 -2.40 -0.72 -8.76
C PHE A 155 -3.09 0.11 -9.82
N VAL A 156 -2.90 1.44 -9.83
CA VAL A 156 -3.59 2.35 -10.75
C VAL A 156 -3.33 2.02 -12.22
N PRO A 157 -2.08 1.75 -12.66
CA PRO A 157 -1.81 1.38 -14.05
C PRO A 157 -2.51 0.07 -14.48
N ILE A 158 -2.69 -0.88 -13.54
CA ILE A 158 -3.34 -2.16 -13.80
C ILE A 158 -4.80 -1.96 -14.24
N ILE A 159 -5.53 -1.03 -13.60
CA ILE A 159 -6.93 -0.73 -13.96
C ILE A 159 -7.02 -0.30 -15.43
N ARG A 160 -6.11 0.57 -15.87
CA ARG A 160 -6.05 1.02 -17.26
C ARG A 160 -5.81 -0.15 -18.20
N TYR A 161 -4.78 -0.96 -17.93
CA TYR A 161 -4.43 -2.11 -18.79
C TYR A 161 -5.58 -3.12 -18.92
N LEU A 162 -6.29 -3.40 -17.83
CA LEU A 162 -7.42 -4.34 -17.83
C LEU A 162 -8.66 -3.77 -18.53
N LYS A 163 -8.94 -2.46 -18.39
CA LYS A 163 -10.13 -1.83 -18.97
C LYS A 163 -9.98 -1.49 -20.45
N GLU A 164 -8.81 -1.04 -20.89
CA GLU A 164 -8.61 -0.64 -22.29
C GLU A 164 -8.68 -1.81 -23.26
N LYS A 165 -8.37 -3.04 -22.81
CA LYS A 165 -8.40 -4.28 -23.60
C LYS A 165 -7.64 -4.22 -24.94
N LYS A 166 -6.75 -3.23 -25.12
CA LYS A 166 -5.91 -3.08 -26.32
C LYS A 166 -4.84 -4.17 -26.43
N ARG A 167 -4.47 -4.77 -25.30
CA ARG A 167 -3.43 -5.81 -25.20
C ARG A 167 -3.86 -6.87 -24.20
N GLN A 168 -3.32 -8.07 -24.36
CA GLN A 168 -3.49 -9.12 -23.36
C GLN A 168 -2.63 -8.81 -22.13
N VAL A 169 -3.24 -8.80 -20.95
CA VAL A 169 -2.56 -8.57 -19.68
C VAL A 169 -2.44 -9.91 -18.96
N TYR A 170 -1.21 -10.32 -18.65
CA TYR A 170 -0.93 -11.55 -17.90
C TYR A 170 -0.53 -11.19 -16.47
N ALA A 171 -1.04 -11.93 -15.49
CA ALA A 171 -0.60 -11.81 -14.11
C ALA A 171 0.63 -12.70 -13.90
N ILE A 172 1.76 -12.09 -13.55
CA ILE A 172 2.99 -12.81 -13.21
C ILE A 172 3.10 -12.83 -11.69
N ILE A 173 3.02 -14.01 -11.07
CA ILE A 173 2.89 -14.15 -9.61
C ILE A 173 4.09 -14.87 -8.99
N ALA A 174 4.58 -14.34 -7.87
CA ALA A 174 5.69 -14.94 -7.13
C ALA A 174 5.26 -16.20 -6.36
N PRO A 175 6.12 -17.22 -6.17
CA PRO A 175 5.73 -18.52 -5.62
C PRO A 175 5.13 -18.48 -4.21
N ALA A 176 5.49 -17.46 -3.42
CA ALA A 176 5.00 -17.26 -2.06
C ALA A 176 3.47 -17.07 -1.96
N PHE A 177 2.78 -16.79 -3.06
CA PHE A 177 1.33 -16.57 -3.08
C PHE A 177 0.52 -17.76 -2.54
N ILE A 178 1.06 -18.98 -2.64
CA ILE A 178 0.40 -20.22 -2.18
C ILE A 178 0.05 -20.13 -0.68
N GLY A 179 0.88 -19.47 0.13
CA GLY A 179 0.66 -19.33 1.56
C GLY A 179 -0.16 -18.10 1.98
N GLN A 180 -0.54 -17.22 1.06
CA GLN A 180 -1.12 -15.91 1.40
C GLN A 180 -2.63 -15.89 1.56
N PHE A 181 -3.34 -16.87 0.98
CA PHE A 181 -4.81 -16.86 0.91
C PHE A 181 -5.50 -17.80 1.92
N GLY A 182 -4.74 -18.43 2.82
CA GLY A 182 -5.24 -19.35 3.85
C GLY A 182 -5.45 -20.79 3.36
N GLU A 183 -5.61 -21.73 4.30
CA GLU A 183 -5.60 -23.18 4.06
C GLU A 183 -6.70 -23.68 3.10
N GLY A 184 -7.78 -22.90 2.92
CA GLY A 184 -8.91 -23.26 2.05
C GLY A 184 -8.77 -22.84 0.58
N VAL A 185 -7.72 -22.08 0.22
CA VAL A 185 -7.61 -21.49 -1.13
C VAL A 185 -6.60 -22.26 -1.99
N ARG A 186 -7.10 -22.86 -3.06
CA ARG A 186 -6.30 -23.59 -4.05
C ARG A 186 -5.73 -22.66 -5.11
N THR A 187 -4.57 -23.01 -5.66
CA THR A 187 -3.92 -22.27 -6.76
C THR A 187 -4.83 -22.05 -7.97
N GLY A 188 -5.64 -23.06 -8.32
CA GLY A 188 -6.64 -22.96 -9.39
C GLY A 188 -7.73 -21.92 -9.13
N GLN A 189 -8.11 -21.69 -7.86
CA GLN A 189 -9.08 -20.65 -7.49
C GLN A 189 -8.46 -19.25 -7.67
N VAL A 190 -7.20 -19.06 -7.26
CA VAL A 190 -6.46 -17.79 -7.49
C VAL A 190 -6.35 -17.49 -8.98
N ARG A 191 -5.95 -18.49 -9.79
CA ARG A 191 -5.90 -18.36 -11.25
C ARG A 191 -7.26 -17.99 -11.85
N SER A 192 -8.33 -18.60 -11.36
CA SER A 192 -9.69 -18.33 -11.84
C SER A 192 -10.13 -16.91 -11.46
N ALA A 193 -9.84 -16.48 -10.23
CA ALA A 193 -10.14 -15.13 -9.75
C ALA A 193 -9.41 -14.05 -10.58
N LEU A 194 -8.11 -14.22 -10.87
CA LEU A 194 -7.37 -13.29 -11.73
C LEU A 194 -7.97 -13.22 -13.14
N LYS A 195 -8.38 -14.36 -13.70
CA LYS A 195 -9.08 -14.36 -15.00
C LYS A 195 -10.43 -13.64 -14.94
N SER A 196 -11.19 -13.82 -13.86
CA SER A 196 -12.46 -13.10 -13.63
C SER A 196 -12.27 -11.58 -13.47
N ILE A 197 -11.14 -11.14 -12.90
CA ILE A 197 -10.78 -9.71 -12.81
C ILE A 197 -10.48 -9.11 -14.19
N GLY A 198 -10.01 -9.92 -15.15
CA GLY A 198 -9.77 -9.49 -16.54
C GLY A 198 -8.39 -9.87 -17.09
N PHE A 199 -7.53 -10.51 -16.29
CA PHE A 199 -6.26 -11.02 -16.79
C PHE A 199 -6.49 -12.16 -17.80
N LYS A 200 -5.66 -12.22 -18.84
CA LYS A 200 -5.71 -13.30 -19.84
C LYS A 200 -5.39 -14.66 -19.20
N ASN A 201 -4.34 -14.70 -18.39
CA ASN A 201 -3.94 -15.87 -17.62
C ASN A 201 -3.00 -15.47 -16.46
N MET A 202 -2.75 -16.42 -15.57
CA MET A 202 -1.74 -16.36 -14.52
C MET A 202 -0.53 -17.19 -14.92
N ILE A 203 0.67 -16.64 -14.74
CA ILE A 203 1.97 -17.30 -14.96
C ILE A 203 2.77 -17.18 -13.67
N GLU A 204 3.34 -18.29 -13.21
CA GLU A 204 4.16 -18.29 -12.00
C GLU A 204 5.61 -17.95 -12.33
N VAL A 205 6.23 -17.11 -11.51
CA VAL A 205 7.65 -16.73 -11.64
C VAL A 205 8.56 -17.96 -11.51
N ALA A 206 8.14 -19.01 -10.77
CA ALA A 206 8.87 -20.25 -10.61
C ALA A 206 9.29 -20.88 -11.95
N VAL A 207 8.41 -20.84 -12.96
CA VAL A 207 8.71 -21.40 -14.30
C VAL A 207 9.93 -20.70 -14.91
N LEU A 208 10.05 -19.38 -14.74
CA LEU A 208 11.19 -18.64 -15.25
C LEU A 208 12.44 -18.89 -14.39
N ALA A 209 12.28 -19.02 -13.07
CA ALA A 209 13.39 -19.37 -12.18
C ALA A 209 14.02 -20.72 -12.56
N ASP A 210 13.20 -21.73 -12.85
CA ASP A 210 13.66 -23.05 -13.31
C ASP A 210 14.43 -22.92 -14.63
N LEU A 211 13.90 -22.17 -15.61
CA LEU A 211 14.57 -21.91 -16.89
C LEU A 211 15.95 -21.27 -16.72
N LEU A 212 16.12 -20.35 -15.77
CA LEU A 212 17.42 -19.71 -15.48
C LEU A 212 18.44 -20.68 -14.87
N THR A 213 17.99 -21.77 -14.25
CA THR A 213 18.87 -22.77 -13.63
C THR A 213 19.25 -23.91 -14.57
N LEU A 214 18.62 -24.01 -15.74
CA LEU A 214 19.04 -24.94 -16.79
C LEU A 214 20.39 -24.49 -17.35
N ARG A 215 21.44 -25.26 -17.03
CA ARG A 215 22.79 -25.14 -17.61
C ARG A 215 23.01 -26.18 -18.69
#